data_AF-A0A966YIV5-F1
#
_entry.id   AF-A0A966YIV5-F1
#
_cell.length_a   1.000
_cell.length_b   1.000
_cell.length_c   1.000
_cell.angle_alpha   90.00
_cell.angle_beta   90.00
_cell.angle_gamma   90.00
#
_symmetry.space_group_name_H-M   'P 1'
#
loop_
_entity.id
_entity.type
_entity.pdbx_description
1 polymer ?
#
loop_
_entity_poly.entity_id
_entity_poly.type
_entity_poly.pdbx_seq_one_letter_code
_entity_poly.pdbx_strand_id
1 'polypeptide(L)'
;MPARWTNRVHRDDLAAALALCVVHPNPPPVAIAVDDEPAPRDDVLTWIAEQVRVDLGPDPSPIDAPTGKRCRNSELKDLGWELSYPTFREGYTSVLATL
;
A
#
# COMPACT_ATOMS: atom_id res chain seq x y z
N MET A 1 2.11 6.19 -20.25
CA MET A 1 2.06 4.71 -20.18
C MET A 1 0.75 4.32 -19.50
N PRO A 2 0.08 3.24 -19.90
CA PRO A 2 -1.07 2.72 -19.16
C PRO A 2 -0.64 2.33 -17.74
N ALA A 3 -1.49 2.60 -16.74
CA ALA A 3 -1.14 2.42 -15.33
C ALA A 3 -1.41 0.99 -14.85
N ARG A 4 -0.42 0.38 -14.18
CA ARG A 4 -0.58 -0.86 -13.41
C ARG A 4 -0.82 -0.52 -11.94
N TRP A 5 -2.09 -0.37 -11.55
CA TRP A 5 -2.45 0.00 -10.18
C TRP A 5 -2.08 -1.10 -9.18
N THR A 6 -1.45 -0.69 -8.09
CA THR A 6 -1.11 -1.55 -6.97
C THR A 6 -1.59 -0.93 -5.66
N ASN A 7 -1.81 -1.77 -4.66
CA ASN A 7 -2.24 -1.35 -3.33
C ASN A 7 -1.27 -1.99 -2.33
N ARG A 8 -1.06 -1.35 -1.18
CA ARG A 8 -0.09 -1.79 -0.17
C ARG A 8 -0.69 -1.62 1.21
N VAL A 9 -0.10 -2.30 2.18
CA VAL A 9 -0.32 -2.06 3.60
C VAL A 9 0.99 -2.40 4.30
N HIS A 10 1.46 -1.54 5.20
CA HIS A 10 2.63 -1.85 6.00
C HIS A 10 2.32 -3.03 6.94
N ARG A 11 3.31 -3.89 7.21
CA ARG A 11 3.14 -5.08 8.07
C ARG A 11 2.49 -4.74 9.41
N ASP A 12 2.98 -3.68 10.05
CA ASP A 12 2.53 -3.29 11.39
C ASP A 12 1.11 -2.71 11.37
N ASP A 13 0.73 -1.98 10.32
CA ASP A 13 -0.64 -1.49 10.14
C ASP A 13 -1.61 -2.64 9.89
N LEU A 14 -1.21 -3.65 9.09
CA LEU A 14 -2.01 -4.85 8.88
C LEU A 14 -2.21 -5.63 10.19
N ALA A 15 -1.16 -5.74 11.02
CA ALA A 15 -1.28 -6.36 12.33
C ALA A 15 -2.24 -5.59 13.25
N ALA A 16 -2.20 -4.26 13.23
CA ALA A 16 -3.12 -3.40 13.98
C ALA A 16 -4.58 -3.57 13.50
N ALA A 17 -4.82 -3.65 12.19
CA ALA A 17 -6.16 -3.93 11.64
C ALA A 17 -6.71 -5.28 12.12
N LEU A 18 -5.88 -6.32 12.07
CA LEU A 18 -6.28 -7.66 12.52
C LEU A 18 -6.59 -7.66 14.02
N ALA A 19 -5.75 -7.01 14.85
CA ALA A 19 -5.98 -6.89 16.27
C ALA A 19 -7.30 -6.15 16.57
N LEU A 20 -7.57 -5.05 15.86
CA LEU A 20 -8.82 -4.31 15.95
C LEU A 20 -10.03 -5.21 15.62
N CYS A 21 -10.00 -5.93 14.50
CA CYS A 21 -11.09 -6.82 14.10
C CYS A 21 -11.35 -7.95 15.11
N VAL A 22 -10.31 -8.45 15.79
CA VAL A 22 -10.44 -9.51 16.81
C VAL A 22 -11.18 -9.01 18.06
N VAL A 23 -10.94 -7.76 18.46
CA VAL A 23 -11.51 -7.20 19.71
C VAL A 23 -12.80 -6.41 19.48
N HIS A 24 -13.08 -5.99 18.25
CA HIS A 24 -14.28 -5.22 17.94
C HIS A 24 -15.53 -6.11 18.13
N PRO A 25 -16.60 -5.64 18.79
CA PRO A 25 -17.79 -6.46 19.06
C PRO A 25 -18.60 -6.80 17.82
N ASN A 26 -18.44 -6.04 16.73
CA ASN A 26 -19.13 -6.24 15.46
C ASN A 26 -18.17 -5.92 14.29
N PRO A 27 -17.16 -6.75 14.03
CA PRO A 27 -16.27 -6.52 12.91
C PRO A 27 -17.00 -6.82 11.59
N PRO A 28 -16.65 -6.15 10.48
CA PRO A 28 -17.23 -6.44 9.19
C PRO A 28 -16.85 -7.87 8.76
N PRO A 29 -17.73 -8.59 8.04
CA PRO A 29 -17.45 -9.95 7.57
C PRO A 29 -16.33 -9.97 6.51
N VAL A 30 -16.12 -8.86 5.80
CA VAL A 30 -15.06 -8.64 4.82
C VAL A 30 -14.62 -7.19 4.94
N ALA A 31 -13.30 -6.96 4.93
CA ALA A 31 -12.73 -5.62 4.87
C ALA A 31 -11.43 -5.63 4.07
N ILE A 32 -11.09 -4.51 3.45
CA ILE A 32 -9.85 -4.35 2.68
C ILE A 32 -8.84 -3.52 3.48
N ALA A 33 -7.76 -4.17 3.93
CA ALA A 33 -6.62 -3.52 4.58
C ALA A 33 -5.61 -3.04 3.53
N VAL A 34 -5.71 -1.76 3.18
CA VAL A 34 -4.75 -1.03 2.32
C VAL A 34 -4.45 0.33 2.93
N ASP A 35 -3.31 0.91 2.59
CA ASP A 35 -2.95 2.30 2.88
C ASP A 35 -3.87 3.29 2.11
N ASP A 36 -3.66 4.58 2.30
CA ASP A 36 -4.52 5.64 1.73
C ASP A 36 -4.20 5.97 0.27
N GLU A 37 -3.11 5.43 -0.28
CA GLU A 37 -2.62 5.78 -1.60
C GLU A 37 -2.43 4.55 -2.49
N PRO A 38 -3.51 4.03 -3.11
CA PRO A 38 -3.39 3.20 -4.29
C PRO A 38 -2.53 3.92 -5.32
N ALA A 39 -1.44 3.29 -5.76
CA ALA A 39 -0.44 3.92 -6.63
C ALA A 39 -0.09 3.02 -7.82
N PRO A 40 0.18 3.58 -9.00
CA PRO A 40 0.80 2.85 -10.10
C PRO A 40 2.11 2.21 -9.64
N ARG A 41 2.36 0.96 -10.06
CA ARG A 41 3.61 0.24 -9.76
C ARG A 41 4.84 1.09 -10.11
N ASP A 42 4.80 1.75 -11.26
CA ASP A 42 5.94 2.49 -11.80
C ASP A 42 6.28 3.71 -10.93
N ASP A 43 5.27 4.39 -10.38
CA ASP A 43 5.47 5.51 -9.45
C ASP A 43 6.14 5.03 -8.16
N VAL A 44 5.68 3.90 -7.61
CA VAL A 44 6.28 3.30 -6.40
C VAL A 44 7.72 2.88 -6.67
N LEU A 45 7.96 2.17 -7.78
CA LEU A 45 9.31 1.73 -8.14
C LEU A 45 10.24 2.92 -8.35
N THR A 46 9.81 3.93 -9.11
CA THR A 46 10.58 5.16 -9.37
C THR A 46 10.98 5.82 -8.06
N TRP A 47 10.03 6.00 -7.16
CA TRP A 47 10.31 6.61 -5.85
C TRP A 47 11.29 5.79 -5.02
N ILE A 48 11.16 4.46 -4.98
CA ILE A 48 12.12 3.58 -4.26
C ILE A 48 13.52 3.72 -4.87
N ALA A 49 13.62 3.71 -6.20
CA ALA A 49 14.88 3.82 -6.92
C ALA A 49 15.59 5.15 -6.64
N GLU A 50 14.85 6.25 -6.53
CA GLU A 50 15.35 7.54 -6.07
C GLU A 50 15.92 7.45 -4.66
N GLN A 51 15.24 6.77 -3.73
CA GLN A 51 15.71 6.64 -2.34
C GLN A 51 17.03 5.86 -2.24
N VAL A 52 17.20 4.83 -3.07
CA VAL A 52 18.41 3.98 -3.06
C VAL A 52 19.45 4.37 -4.13
N ARG A 53 19.20 5.43 -4.90
CA ARG A 53 20.08 5.99 -5.95
C ARG A 53 20.48 4.97 -7.03
N VAL A 54 19.50 4.21 -7.51
CA VAL A 54 19.69 3.27 -8.63
C VAL A 54 18.89 3.71 -9.84
N ASP A 55 19.39 3.37 -11.03
CA ASP A 55 18.61 3.49 -12.25
C ASP A 55 17.75 2.23 -12.41
N LEU A 56 16.43 2.41 -12.58
CA LEU A 56 15.49 1.33 -12.84
C LEU A 56 15.66 0.72 -14.23
N GLY A 57 16.15 1.51 -15.19
CA GLY A 57 16.11 1.15 -16.60
C GLY A 57 14.67 1.00 -17.13
N PRO A 58 14.51 0.43 -18.34
CA PRO A 58 13.19 0.22 -18.95
C PRO A 58 12.40 -0.87 -18.21
N ASP A 59 11.07 -0.72 -18.11
CA ASP A 59 10.20 -1.76 -17.55
C ASP A 59 10.27 -3.02 -18.44
N PRO A 60 10.72 -4.17 -17.91
CA PRO A 60 10.85 -5.41 -18.70
C PRO A 60 9.51 -6.05 -19.06
N SER A 61 8.40 -5.53 -18.55
CA SER A 61 7.07 -6.10 -18.70
C SER A 61 6.02 -5.02 -18.97
N PRO A 62 6.10 -4.36 -20.13
CA PRO A 62 5.15 -3.31 -20.50
C PRO A 62 3.72 -3.87 -20.58
N ILE A 63 2.76 -2.98 -20.40
CA ILE A 63 1.33 -3.27 -20.55
C ILE A 63 0.74 -2.41 -21.65
N ASP A 64 -0.22 -2.96 -22.39
CA ASP A 64 -0.92 -2.26 -23.48
C ASP A 64 -2.19 -1.53 -22.99
N ALA A 65 -2.69 -1.89 -21.81
CA ALA A 65 -3.88 -1.31 -21.20
C ALA A 65 -3.76 -1.22 -19.67
N PRO A 66 -4.48 -0.30 -18.99
CA PRO A 66 -4.45 -0.22 -17.54
C PRO A 66 -4.88 -1.52 -16.87
N THR A 67 -4.23 -1.90 -15.77
CA THR A 67 -4.53 -3.12 -15.02
C THR A 67 -4.57 -2.84 -13.52
N GLY A 68 -5.11 -3.81 -12.76
CA GLY A 68 -5.23 -3.71 -11.31
C GLY A 68 -6.52 -3.01 -10.86
N LYS A 69 -6.57 -2.67 -9.58
CA LYS A 69 -7.71 -2.01 -8.92
C LYS A 69 -7.20 -0.95 -7.97
N ARG A 70 -8.01 0.07 -7.70
CA ARG A 70 -7.81 1.02 -6.60
C ARG A 70 -8.74 0.61 -5.47
N CYS A 71 -8.14 0.11 -4.40
CA CYS A 71 -8.86 -0.33 -3.22
C CYS A 71 -9.08 0.85 -2.28
N ARG A 72 -10.13 0.76 -1.46
CA ARG A 72 -10.46 1.74 -0.41
C ARG A 72 -10.54 0.99 0.92
N ASN A 73 -10.12 1.66 1.98
CA ASN A 73 -10.02 1.11 3.34
C ASN A 73 -11.09 1.67 4.29
N SER A 74 -12.16 2.26 3.75
CA SER A 74 -13.19 2.97 4.51
C SER A 74 -13.81 2.11 5.61
N GLU A 75 -14.04 0.82 5.34
CA GLU A 75 -14.64 -0.11 6.31
C GLU A 75 -13.79 -0.27 7.58
N LEU A 76 -12.46 -0.30 7.45
CA LEU A 76 -11.57 -0.38 8.61
C LEU A 76 -11.41 0.99 9.28
N LYS A 77 -11.38 2.08 8.51
CA LYS A 77 -11.35 3.43 9.08
C LYS A 77 -12.60 3.75 9.91
N ASP A 78 -13.77 3.29 9.46
CA ASP A 78 -15.03 3.45 10.18
C ASP A 78 -15.04 2.65 11.50
N LEU A 79 -14.20 1.62 11.65
CA LEU A 79 -13.97 0.90 12.91
C LEU A 79 -12.95 1.59 13.85
N GLY A 80 -12.34 2.70 13.41
CA GLY A 80 -11.28 3.39 14.14
C GLY A 80 -9.87 2.86 13.85
N TRP A 81 -9.65 2.18 12.72
CA TRP A 81 -8.29 1.82 12.30
C TRP A 81 -7.52 3.07 11.85
N GLU A 82 -6.38 3.31 12.51
CA GLU A 82 -5.45 4.40 12.19
C GLU A 82 -4.17 3.83 11.59
N LEU A 83 -3.70 4.44 10.50
CA LEU A 83 -2.47 4.06 9.81
C LEU A 83 -1.28 4.80 10.42
N SER A 84 -0.27 4.05 10.84
CA SER A 84 1.06 4.60 11.15
C SER A 84 1.84 4.92 9.88
N TYR A 85 1.54 4.21 8.77
CA TYR A 85 2.14 4.43 7.46
C TYR A 85 1.04 4.71 6.42
N PRO A 86 0.55 5.96 6.33
CA PRO A 86 -0.60 6.31 5.50
C PRO A 86 -0.40 6.09 4.01
N THR A 87 0.85 6.12 3.52
CA THR A 87 1.17 5.87 2.12
C THR A 87 2.36 4.92 1.99
N PHE A 88 2.62 4.47 0.76
CA PHE A 88 3.80 3.66 0.47
C PHE A 88 5.11 4.39 0.82
N ARG A 89 5.15 5.73 0.82
CA ARG A 89 6.39 6.48 1.08
C ARG A 89 6.86 6.29 2.51
N GLU A 90 6.01 6.54 3.50
CA GLU A 90 6.36 6.31 4.91
C GLU A 90 6.68 4.82 5.14
N GLY A 91 5.90 3.92 4.54
CA GLY A 91 6.10 2.48 4.68
C GLY A 91 7.41 1.97 4.10
N TYR A 92 7.84 2.44 2.92
CA TYR A 92 9.15 2.05 2.39
C TYR A 92 10.30 2.80 3.06
N THR A 93 10.12 4.06 3.48
CA THR A 93 11.14 4.77 4.27
C THR A 93 11.49 4.00 5.54
N SER A 94 10.50 3.46 6.26
CA SER A 94 10.77 2.67 7.47
C SER A 94 11.52 1.38 7.17
N VAL A 95 11.17 0.67 6.10
CA VAL A 95 11.88 -0.55 5.67
C VAL A 95 13.32 -0.23 5.27
N LEU A 96 13.55 0.81 4.47
CA LEU A 96 14.87 1.21 4.02
C LEU A 96 15.78 1.64 5.17
N ALA A 97 15.23 2.21 6.25
CA ALA A 97 16.00 2.57 7.45
C ALA A 97 16.50 1.35 8.24
N THR A 98 16.07 0.13 7.91
CA THR A 98 16.49 -1.12 8.56
C THR A 98 17.50 -1.93 7.74
N LEU A 99 17.89 -1.43 6.57
CA LEU A 99 18.93 -2.02 5.70
C LEU A 99 20.32 -1.51 6.07
#